data_AF-A0A0G4G7E1-F1
#
_entry.id   AF-A0A0G4G7E1-F1
#
_cell.length_a   1.000
_cell.length_b   1.000
_cell.length_c   1.000
_cell.angle_alpha   90.00
_cell.angle_beta   90.00
_cell.angle_gamma   90.00
#
_symmetry.space_group_name_H-M   'P 1'
#
loop_
_entity.id
_entity.type
_entity.pdbx_description
1 polymer ?
#
loop_
_entity_poly.entity_id
_entity_poly.type
_entity_poly.pdbx_seq_one_letter_code
_entity_poly.pdbx_strand_id
1 'polypeptide(L)'
;MPSSAMSGDHSGFHDLVGLPEDVAAELKTFLPAASCGTLRATSKSIGCEFISEDYLTDRLDGSIRERGLDSVVAVKKRHKTTLLYLKACCTATLGPLGLLDGDLWAFVAYWVVFVASWYLPMVPTALMVRWILGHMFPRGEPFTSWILFSTAVGTFAVCVCTIWLPGIALIWGVLLFAEWSGWLGKFAFIRRFKTKEGEIEKAIHGPVWSGLLVLLGYRERITGMQYLLRMMYVVEEGGSWKRCVELVHLLRKCHYLPRLPITITAHDLRQVGSSALFKSRFEAMRQLSLFSARFGRSDRSSIPSIVADHINVRSRQGFTEALEGILTPGILPADLLSDKLNESDPPITYKRNLAASFTDMCFYSIFKDIKATHLFVYRVAPHEVMTQAAHEQVMEQLNQLTVRLGSMWGGSRLVHVWTKRRECTTVVVLCGDKAIDEFAAWMRVTTFSDMHSPTGSYTCNLAIFTMEPRVAGKRSAAQRFPRTTMLVRAKVDAMREE
;
A
#
# COMPACT_ATOMS: atom_id res chain seq x y z
N MET A 1 21.95 -40.40 60.27
CA MET A 1 21.72 -39.80 58.93
C MET A 1 21.50 -38.31 59.09
N PRO A 2 22.45 -37.44 58.70
CA PRO A 2 22.20 -36.01 58.61
C PRO A 2 22.00 -35.58 57.15
N SER A 3 20.92 -34.83 56.93
CA SER A 3 20.56 -34.12 55.71
C SER A 3 21.45 -32.88 55.57
N SER A 4 22.32 -32.88 54.56
CA SER A 4 23.16 -31.75 54.17
C SER A 4 22.42 -30.91 53.12
N ALA A 5 21.79 -29.83 53.56
CA ALA A 5 21.23 -28.82 52.67
C ALA A 5 22.36 -27.97 52.06
N MET A 6 22.70 -28.23 50.79
CA MET A 6 23.53 -27.33 50.00
C MET A 6 22.72 -26.09 49.61
N SER A 7 22.94 -25.00 50.36
CA SER A 7 22.61 -23.64 49.96
C SER A 7 23.53 -23.23 48.80
N GLY A 8 23.13 -23.57 47.57
CA GLY A 8 23.80 -23.12 46.35
C GLY A 8 23.54 -21.64 46.12
N ASP A 9 24.58 -20.84 46.32
CA ASP A 9 24.61 -19.40 46.09
C ASP A 9 24.50 -19.13 44.57
N HIS A 10 23.29 -18.85 44.08
CA HIS A 10 22.99 -18.58 42.65
C HIS A 10 23.33 -17.14 42.22
N SER A 11 24.31 -16.49 42.86
CA SER A 11 24.73 -15.11 42.56
C SER A 11 25.66 -14.98 41.32
N GLY A 12 25.90 -16.08 40.59
CA GLY A 12 26.81 -16.12 39.44
C GLY A 12 26.21 -15.79 38.05
N PHE A 13 25.05 -15.13 37.96
CA PHE A 13 24.66 -14.53 36.68
C PHE A 13 25.45 -13.25 36.49
N HIS A 14 26.64 -13.38 35.90
CA HIS A 14 27.45 -12.28 35.41
C HIS A 14 26.56 -11.33 34.60
N ASP A 15 26.45 -10.11 35.10
CA ASP A 15 25.74 -9.02 34.46
C ASP A 15 26.25 -8.85 33.01
N LEU A 16 25.33 -8.65 32.06
CA LEU A 16 25.67 -8.22 30.70
C LEU A 16 26.44 -6.87 30.71
N VAL A 17 26.46 -6.17 31.85
CA VAL A 17 27.28 -5.00 32.16
C VAL A 17 28.73 -5.43 32.35
N GLY A 18 29.52 -5.34 31.28
CA GLY A 18 30.95 -5.69 31.33
C GLY A 18 31.37 -6.74 30.32
N LEU A 19 30.48 -7.13 29.39
CA LEU A 19 30.91 -7.81 28.18
C LEU A 19 31.94 -6.93 27.45
N PRO A 20 33.09 -7.49 27.07
CA PRO A 20 34.01 -6.83 26.15
C PRO A 20 33.30 -6.33 24.89
N GLU A 21 33.69 -5.17 24.36
CA GLU A 21 32.99 -4.49 23.26
C GLU A 21 32.92 -5.36 21.98
N ASP A 22 33.93 -6.19 21.74
CA ASP A 22 34.00 -7.16 20.65
C ASP A 22 32.95 -8.27 20.80
N VAL A 23 32.81 -8.85 22.00
CA VAL A 23 31.78 -9.88 22.27
C VAL A 23 30.38 -9.27 22.21
N ALA A 24 30.21 -8.04 22.71
CA ALA A 24 28.96 -7.30 22.60
C ALA A 24 28.59 -7.01 21.13
N ALA A 25 29.57 -6.63 20.31
CA ALA A 25 29.37 -6.40 18.89
C ALA A 25 29.03 -7.71 18.16
N GLU A 26 29.72 -8.80 18.46
CA GLU A 26 29.45 -10.12 17.88
C GLU A 26 28.04 -10.61 18.28
N LEU A 27 27.66 -10.50 19.55
CA LEU A 27 26.34 -10.89 20.01
C LEU A 27 25.21 -10.10 19.34
N LYS A 28 25.45 -8.81 19.01
CA LYS A 28 24.50 -7.99 18.22
C LYS A 28 24.26 -8.56 16.84
N THR A 29 25.27 -9.12 16.18
CA THR A 29 25.12 -9.72 14.84
C THR A 29 24.22 -10.95 14.86
N PHE A 30 24.23 -11.72 15.95
CA PHE A 30 23.43 -12.93 16.08
C PHE A 30 22.00 -12.71 16.58
N LEU A 31 21.68 -11.53 17.13
CA LEU A 31 20.34 -11.25 17.64
C LEU A 31 19.33 -11.11 16.49
N PRO A 32 18.25 -11.92 16.44
CA PRO A 32 17.17 -11.70 15.48
C PRO A 32 16.44 -10.38 15.75
N ALA A 33 15.87 -9.74 14.72
CA ALA A 33 15.06 -8.53 14.89
C ALA A 33 13.92 -8.70 15.91
N ALA A 34 13.32 -9.90 15.97
CA ALA A 34 12.26 -10.22 16.92
C ALA A 34 12.73 -10.17 18.38
N SER A 35 13.99 -10.54 18.66
CA SER A 35 14.55 -10.60 20.00
C SER A 35 15.04 -9.23 20.50
N CYS A 36 15.36 -8.30 19.60
CA CYS A 36 15.82 -6.96 19.95
C CYS A 36 14.79 -6.19 20.80
N GLY A 37 13.50 -6.35 20.51
CA GLY A 37 12.43 -5.73 21.30
C GLY A 37 12.31 -6.32 22.70
N THR A 38 12.39 -7.64 22.83
CA THR A 38 12.34 -8.34 24.12
C THR A 38 13.57 -8.00 24.96
N LEU A 39 14.78 -8.06 24.39
CA LEU A 39 16.03 -7.72 25.07
C LEU A 39 16.04 -6.27 25.54
N ARG A 40 15.48 -5.34 24.76
CA ARG A 40 15.32 -3.96 25.19
C ARG A 40 14.34 -3.82 26.36
N ALA A 41 13.33 -4.69 26.44
CA ALA A 41 12.32 -4.65 27.50
C ALA A 41 12.77 -5.29 28.82
N THR A 42 13.78 -6.17 28.81
CA THR A 42 14.23 -6.88 30.03
C THR A 42 14.93 -5.97 31.04
N SER A 43 15.60 -4.90 30.59
CA SER A 43 16.31 -3.97 31.49
C SER A 43 16.22 -2.52 31.03
N LYS A 44 15.89 -1.63 31.98
CA LYS A 44 15.80 -0.18 31.74
C LYS A 44 17.14 0.44 31.35
N SER A 45 18.26 -0.08 31.85
CA SER A 45 19.59 0.41 31.54
C SER A 45 20.21 -0.40 30.39
N ILE A 46 20.55 -1.66 30.66
CA ILE A 46 21.37 -2.50 29.79
C ILE A 46 20.71 -2.75 28.44
N GLY A 47 19.44 -3.19 28.44
CA GLY A 47 18.72 -3.49 27.20
C GLY A 47 18.52 -2.25 26.33
N CYS A 48 18.29 -1.10 26.95
CA CYS A 48 18.13 0.18 26.24
C CYS A 48 19.43 0.71 25.65
N GLU A 49 20.55 0.54 26.36
CA GLU A 49 21.89 0.95 25.93
C GLU A 49 22.43 0.01 24.84
N PHE A 50 22.22 -1.31 25.02
CA PHE A 50 22.66 -2.33 24.08
C PHE A 50 21.93 -2.23 22.73
N ILE A 51 20.61 -2.02 22.75
CA ILE A 51 19.77 -1.85 21.56
C ILE A 51 19.45 -0.36 21.37
N SER A 52 20.48 0.44 21.07
CA SER A 52 20.34 1.89 20.85
C SER A 52 19.60 2.23 19.54
N GLU A 53 19.14 3.48 19.40
CA GLU A 53 18.51 3.97 18.16
C GLU A 53 19.49 3.97 16.99
N ASP A 54 20.75 4.32 17.25
CA ASP A 54 21.82 4.34 16.25
C ASP A 54 22.13 2.93 15.75
N TYR A 55 22.27 1.95 16.66
CA TYR A 55 22.46 0.55 16.30
C TYR A 55 21.34 0.01 15.39
N LEU A 56 20.08 0.26 15.75
CA LEU A 56 18.94 -0.18 14.94
C LEU A 56 18.89 0.51 13.59
N THR A 57 19.29 1.78 13.52
CA THR A 57 19.33 2.54 12.27
C THR A 57 20.40 1.98 11.33
N ASP A 58 21.61 1.74 11.84
CA ASP A 58 22.72 1.21 11.04
C ASP A 58 22.44 -0.22 10.55
N ARG A 59 21.89 -1.06 11.43
CA ARG A 59 21.45 -2.41 11.07
C ARG A 59 20.33 -2.39 10.03
N LEU A 60 19.34 -1.51 10.19
CA LEU A 60 18.25 -1.37 9.23
C LEU A 60 18.76 -0.88 7.86
N ASP A 61 19.67 0.09 7.84
CA ASP A 61 20.31 0.56 6.60
C ASP A 61 21.11 -0.56 5.93
N GLY A 62 21.81 -1.40 6.72
CA GLY A 62 22.46 -2.63 6.26
C GLY A 62 21.47 -3.60 5.62
N SER A 63 20.43 -4.00 6.35
CA SER A 63 19.39 -4.92 5.89
C SER A 63 18.64 -4.41 4.64
N ILE A 64 18.46 -3.09 4.49
CA ILE A 64 17.88 -2.48 3.29
C ILE A 64 18.81 -2.67 2.08
N ARG A 65 20.11 -2.41 2.25
CA ARG A 65 21.10 -2.60 1.17
C ARG A 65 21.25 -4.07 0.78
N GLU A 66 21.41 -4.96 1.76
CA GLU A 66 21.58 -6.40 1.53
C GLU A 66 20.40 -7.03 0.79
N ARG A 67 19.18 -6.50 1.01
CA ARG A 67 17.96 -6.99 0.34
C ARG A 67 17.62 -6.25 -0.95
N GLY A 68 18.48 -5.33 -1.41
CA GLY A 68 18.28 -4.56 -2.64
C GLY A 68 17.08 -3.59 -2.57
N LEU A 69 16.73 -3.13 -1.37
CA LEU A 69 15.61 -2.23 -1.12
C LEU A 69 15.99 -0.74 -1.19
N ASP A 70 17.27 -0.42 -1.33
CA ASP A 70 17.82 0.95 -1.41
C ASP A 70 17.14 1.80 -2.50
N SER A 71 16.82 1.19 -3.65
CA SER A 71 16.14 1.85 -4.76
C SER A 71 14.64 2.07 -4.52
N VAL A 72 14.05 1.40 -3.53
CA VAL A 72 12.59 1.32 -3.33
C VAL A 72 12.13 1.90 -2.00
N VAL A 73 12.94 1.80 -0.96
CA VAL A 73 12.57 2.11 0.43
C VAL A 73 13.54 3.16 0.96
N ALA A 74 12.97 4.21 1.56
CA ALA A 74 13.72 5.16 2.36
C ALA A 74 13.14 5.18 3.78
N VAL A 75 14.00 5.00 4.76
CA VAL A 75 13.65 5.15 6.17
C VAL A 75 13.80 6.61 6.53
N LYS A 76 12.74 7.22 7.06
CA LYS A 76 12.83 8.60 7.52
C LYS A 76 13.61 8.65 8.83
N LYS A 77 14.91 8.93 8.74
CA LYS A 77 15.71 9.26 9.94
C LYS A 77 15.06 10.46 10.62
N ARG A 78 14.72 10.32 11.90
CA ARG A 78 14.09 11.41 12.64
C ARG A 78 15.15 12.50 12.80
N HIS A 79 14.90 13.69 12.27
CA HIS A 79 15.71 14.83 12.67
C HIS A 79 15.51 15.01 14.18
N LYS A 80 16.60 15.01 14.96
CA LYS A 80 16.61 15.10 16.44
C LYS A 80 15.78 16.27 16.99
N THR A 81 15.40 17.24 16.18
CA THR A 81 14.51 18.34 16.54
C THR A 81 13.12 18.15 15.94
N THR A 82 12.24 17.46 16.68
CA THR A 82 10.77 17.44 16.45
C THR A 82 10.22 18.86 16.20
N LEU A 83 10.85 19.87 16.79
CA LEU A 83 10.60 21.29 16.58
C LEU A 83 10.82 21.76 15.13
N LEU A 84 11.88 21.31 14.46
CA LEU A 84 12.15 21.66 13.06
C LEU A 84 11.14 21.01 12.12
N TYR A 85 10.68 19.79 12.42
CA TYR A 85 9.62 19.15 11.65
C TYR A 85 8.27 19.85 11.84
N LEU A 86 7.91 20.21 13.08
CA LEU A 86 6.69 20.96 13.36
C LEU A 86 6.75 22.35 12.69
N LYS A 87 7.89 23.03 12.76
CA LYS A 87 8.15 24.29 12.08
C LYS A 87 8.04 24.14 10.56
N ALA A 88 8.70 23.14 9.97
CA ALA A 88 8.68 22.86 8.53
C ALA A 88 7.27 22.50 8.03
N CYS A 89 6.53 21.70 8.80
CA CYS A 89 5.17 21.30 8.47
C CYS A 89 4.23 22.52 8.56
N CYS A 90 4.32 23.32 9.62
CA CYS A 90 3.60 24.59 9.74
C CYS A 90 3.94 25.54 8.58
N THR A 91 5.21 25.72 8.22
CA THR A 91 5.60 26.57 7.07
C THR A 91 5.18 25.99 5.72
N ALA A 92 5.12 24.67 5.54
CA ALA A 92 4.68 24.05 4.28
C ALA A 92 3.15 24.09 4.13
N THR A 93 2.40 24.02 5.24
CA THR A 93 0.94 24.20 5.24
C THR A 93 0.53 25.66 5.17
N LEU A 94 1.29 26.58 5.81
CA LEU A 94 0.99 28.02 5.85
C LEU A 94 1.61 28.79 4.67
N GLY A 95 2.69 28.29 4.06
CA GLY A 95 3.38 28.94 2.95
C GLY A 95 2.53 29.14 1.70
N PRO A 96 1.76 28.14 1.24
CA PRO A 96 0.81 28.31 0.15
C PRO A 96 -0.42 29.15 0.52
N LEU A 97 -0.75 29.25 1.81
CA LEU A 97 -1.84 30.08 2.33
C LEU A 97 -1.47 31.58 2.34
N GLY A 98 -0.17 31.92 2.28
CA GLY A 98 0.32 33.29 2.15
C GLY A 98 0.20 33.89 0.73
N LEU A 99 -0.15 33.09 -0.28
CA LEU A 99 -0.35 33.53 -1.68
C LEU A 99 -1.82 33.76 -2.04
N LEU A 100 -2.76 33.44 -1.13
CA LEU A 100 -4.17 33.80 -1.26
C LEU A 100 -4.39 35.12 -0.52
N ASP A 101 -4.13 36.22 -1.24
CA ASP A 101 -4.38 37.60 -0.85
C ASP A 101 -5.74 37.74 -0.15
N GLY A 102 -5.73 38.31 1.06
CA GLY A 102 -6.90 38.85 1.81
C GLY A 102 -8.02 37.87 2.19
N ASP A 103 -8.62 37.21 1.20
CA ASP A 103 -9.87 36.46 1.30
C ASP A 103 -9.74 35.17 2.11
N LEU A 104 -8.57 34.54 2.09
CA LEU A 104 -8.35 33.33 2.89
C LEU A 104 -8.17 33.66 4.36
N TRP A 105 -7.48 34.76 4.71
CA TRP A 105 -7.38 35.19 6.11
C TRP A 105 -8.74 35.65 6.62
N ALA A 106 -9.56 36.29 5.78
CA ALA A 106 -10.95 36.56 6.11
C ALA A 106 -11.74 35.25 6.33
N PHE A 107 -11.54 34.22 5.51
CA PHE A 107 -12.18 32.92 5.68
C PHE A 107 -11.71 32.17 6.93
N VAL A 108 -10.41 32.16 7.23
CA VAL A 108 -9.84 31.53 8.43
C VAL A 108 -10.25 32.31 9.68
N ALA A 109 -10.20 33.64 9.67
CA ALA A 109 -10.69 34.47 10.77
C ALA A 109 -12.19 34.26 10.98
N TYR A 110 -12.98 34.19 9.90
CA TYR A 110 -14.40 33.85 9.95
C TYR A 110 -14.61 32.47 10.56
N TRP A 111 -13.87 31.44 10.16
CA TRP A 111 -13.96 30.10 10.74
C TRP A 111 -13.54 30.04 12.20
N VAL A 112 -12.47 30.75 12.60
CA VAL A 112 -12.02 30.82 13.98
C VAL A 112 -13.04 31.55 14.84
N VAL A 113 -13.57 32.69 14.39
CA VAL A 113 -14.64 33.42 15.07
C VAL A 113 -15.92 32.60 15.14
N PHE A 114 -16.26 31.89 14.06
CA PHE A 114 -17.40 30.99 14.00
C PHE A 114 -17.22 29.86 15.03
N VAL A 115 -16.16 29.06 14.95
CA VAL A 115 -15.86 28.00 15.92
C VAL A 115 -15.81 28.55 17.34
N ALA A 116 -15.12 29.66 17.59
CA ALA A 116 -15.08 30.27 18.91
C ALA A 116 -16.49 30.67 19.39
N SER A 117 -17.32 31.31 18.56
CA SER A 117 -18.70 31.69 18.89
C SER A 117 -19.60 30.49 19.18
N TRP A 118 -19.33 29.33 18.58
CA TRP A 118 -20.06 28.08 18.80
C TRP A 118 -19.60 27.34 20.06
N TYR A 119 -18.29 27.28 20.30
CA TYR A 119 -17.72 26.52 21.41
C TYR A 119 -17.67 27.33 22.73
N LEU A 120 -17.50 28.65 22.69
CA LEU A 120 -17.51 29.49 23.90
C LEU A 120 -18.80 29.35 24.72
N PRO A 121 -20.02 29.28 24.15
CA PRO A 121 -21.24 29.10 24.93
C PRO A 121 -21.52 27.64 25.30
N MET A 122 -21.02 26.67 24.52
CA MET A 122 -21.18 25.23 24.77
C MET A 122 -20.40 24.74 26.00
N VAL A 123 -19.20 25.29 26.25
CA VAL A 123 -18.37 24.87 27.40
C VAL A 123 -19.01 25.28 28.75
N PRO A 124 -19.45 26.53 28.97
CA PRO A 124 -20.16 26.95 30.18
C PRO A 124 -21.49 26.22 30.37
N THR A 125 -22.26 25.97 29.30
CA THR A 125 -23.52 25.22 29.41
C THR A 125 -23.28 23.77 29.80
N ALA A 126 -22.28 23.09 29.22
CA ALA A 126 -21.90 21.74 29.64
C ALA A 126 -21.41 21.69 31.09
N LEU A 127 -20.62 22.66 31.53
CA LEU A 127 -20.14 22.76 32.91
C LEU A 127 -21.25 23.09 33.90
N MET A 128 -22.18 23.98 33.53
CA MET A 128 -23.35 24.35 34.33
C MET A 128 -24.31 23.16 34.47
N VAL A 129 -24.58 22.44 33.38
CA VAL A 129 -25.39 21.21 33.42
C VAL A 129 -24.74 20.15 34.32
N ARG A 130 -23.42 19.95 34.19
CA ARG A 130 -22.68 19.04 35.07
C ARG A 130 -22.74 19.46 36.54
N TRP A 131 -22.65 20.75 36.82
CA TRP A 131 -22.70 21.30 38.17
C TRP A 131 -24.10 21.16 38.80
N ILE A 132 -25.16 21.52 38.08
CA ILE A 132 -26.55 21.37 38.53
C ILE A 132 -26.88 19.90 38.78
N LEU A 133 -26.51 19.01 37.86
CA LEU A 133 -26.72 17.57 38.03
C LEU A 133 -25.95 17.01 39.23
N GLY A 134 -24.74 17.50 39.48
CA GLY A 134 -23.94 17.11 40.66
C GLY A 134 -24.53 17.58 41.99
N HIS A 135 -25.28 18.69 42.01
CA HIS A 135 -25.94 19.18 43.22
C HIS A 135 -27.32 18.57 43.45
N MET A 136 -28.10 18.36 42.40
CA MET A 136 -29.45 17.80 42.57
C MET A 136 -29.46 16.31 42.92
N PHE A 137 -28.38 15.56 42.59
CA PHE A 137 -28.35 14.11 42.80
C PHE A 137 -27.04 13.62 43.44
N PRO A 138 -26.84 13.84 44.76
CA PRO A 138 -25.59 13.46 45.44
C PRO A 138 -25.42 11.96 45.71
N ARG A 139 -26.43 11.10 45.46
CA ARG A 139 -26.39 9.68 45.80
C ARG A 139 -26.98 8.79 44.71
N GLY A 140 -26.18 7.80 44.33
CA GLY A 140 -26.36 6.98 43.13
C GLY A 140 -27.53 6.02 43.20
N GLU A 141 -28.42 6.13 42.23
CA GLU A 141 -29.41 5.12 41.86
C GLU A 141 -29.75 5.24 40.34
N PRO A 142 -30.32 4.21 39.71
CA PRO A 142 -30.33 3.97 38.25
C PRO A 142 -31.11 5.00 37.40
N PHE A 143 -31.69 6.02 38.03
CA PHE A 143 -32.33 7.17 37.40
C PHE A 143 -31.37 8.03 36.54
N THR A 144 -30.06 7.90 36.79
CA THR A 144 -28.99 8.54 36.01
C THR A 144 -28.99 8.12 34.54
N SER A 145 -29.41 6.90 34.19
CA SER A 145 -29.43 6.44 32.78
C SER A 145 -30.53 7.12 31.95
N TRP A 146 -31.69 7.38 32.54
CA TRP A 146 -32.84 7.99 31.84
C TRP A 146 -32.65 9.50 31.66
N ILE A 147 -32.03 10.17 32.64
CA ILE A 147 -31.65 11.58 32.52
C ILE A 147 -30.45 11.74 31.57
N LEU A 148 -29.46 10.84 31.57
CA LEU A 148 -28.40 10.82 30.56
C LEU A 148 -28.95 10.58 29.16
N PHE A 149 -29.98 9.74 29.00
CA PHE A 149 -30.64 9.53 27.72
C PHE A 149 -31.44 10.76 27.28
N SER A 150 -32.22 11.38 28.17
CA SER A 150 -33.00 12.59 27.87
C SER A 150 -32.10 13.81 27.60
N THR A 151 -31.03 13.98 28.37
CA THR A 151 -30.02 15.01 28.10
C THR A 151 -29.22 14.71 26.84
N ALA A 152 -28.89 13.45 26.53
CA ALA A 152 -28.27 13.10 25.26
C ALA A 152 -29.20 13.37 24.07
N VAL A 153 -30.49 13.04 24.17
CA VAL A 153 -31.51 13.32 23.14
C VAL A 153 -31.77 14.81 23.00
N GLY A 154 -31.84 15.56 24.09
CA GLY A 154 -31.99 17.02 24.08
C GLY A 154 -30.74 17.71 23.52
N THR A 155 -29.54 17.26 23.91
CA THR A 155 -28.27 17.78 23.36
C THR A 155 -28.13 17.38 21.89
N PHE A 156 -28.59 16.19 21.49
CA PHE A 156 -28.62 15.77 20.09
C PHE A 156 -29.62 16.60 19.29
N ALA A 157 -30.82 16.86 19.80
CA ALA A 157 -31.82 17.69 19.15
C ALA A 157 -31.36 19.15 19.04
N VAL A 158 -30.73 19.70 20.09
CA VAL A 158 -30.12 21.03 20.06
C VAL A 158 -28.95 21.05 19.08
N CYS A 159 -28.07 20.04 19.06
CA CYS A 159 -27.01 19.92 18.07
C CYS A 159 -27.58 19.78 16.64
N VAL A 160 -28.65 19.04 16.41
CA VAL A 160 -29.26 18.91 15.08
C VAL A 160 -29.92 20.23 14.66
N CYS A 161 -30.67 20.87 15.55
CA CYS A 161 -31.37 22.11 15.22
C CYS A 161 -30.46 23.33 15.14
N THR A 162 -29.39 23.39 15.95
CA THR A 162 -28.45 24.53 15.95
C THR A 162 -27.23 24.28 15.08
N ILE A 163 -26.72 23.05 14.94
CA ILE A 163 -25.52 22.78 14.14
C ILE A 163 -25.89 22.30 12.74
N TRP A 164 -26.85 21.36 12.62
CA TRP A 164 -27.20 20.78 11.32
C TRP A 164 -28.07 21.69 10.46
N LEU A 165 -29.12 22.32 11.00
CA LEU A 165 -30.00 23.17 10.17
C LEU A 165 -29.29 24.42 9.63
N PRO A 166 -28.47 25.16 10.41
CA PRO A 166 -27.67 26.27 9.88
C PRO A 166 -26.53 25.80 8.99
N GLY A 167 -25.91 24.65 9.30
CA GLY A 167 -24.90 24.04 8.43
C GLY A 167 -25.48 23.66 7.06
N ILE A 168 -26.67 23.06 7.03
CA ILE A 168 -27.40 22.74 5.79
C ILE A 168 -27.83 24.01 5.07
N ALA A 169 -28.37 25.01 5.78
CA ALA A 169 -28.77 26.29 5.18
C ALA A 169 -27.57 27.06 4.61
N LEU A 170 -26.39 26.94 5.23
CA LEU A 170 -25.15 27.55 4.76
C LEU A 170 -24.55 26.78 3.58
N ILE A 171 -24.61 25.44 3.59
CA ILE A 171 -24.26 24.61 2.43
C ILE A 171 -25.19 24.93 1.25
N TRP A 172 -26.51 25.02 1.49
CA TRP A 172 -27.48 25.43 0.48
C TRP A 172 -27.27 26.87 0.01
N GLY A 173 -26.93 27.79 0.92
CA GLY A 173 -26.60 29.17 0.57
C GLY A 173 -25.35 29.28 -0.29
N VAL A 174 -24.30 28.51 0.03
CA VAL A 174 -23.07 28.42 -0.78
C VAL A 174 -23.33 27.72 -2.11
N LEU A 175 -24.16 26.67 -2.15
CA LEU A 175 -24.55 25.98 -3.38
C LEU A 175 -25.41 26.88 -4.27
N LEU A 176 -26.38 27.60 -3.71
CA LEU A 176 -27.20 28.58 -4.43
C LEU A 176 -26.35 29.77 -4.89
N PHE A 177 -25.39 30.24 -4.08
CA PHE A 177 -24.46 31.29 -4.47
C PHE A 177 -23.47 30.82 -5.55
N ALA A 178 -23.05 29.55 -5.51
CA ALA A 178 -22.23 28.91 -6.55
C ALA A 178 -23.04 28.66 -7.85
N GLU A 179 -24.33 28.36 -7.74
CA GLU A 179 -25.26 28.22 -8.86
C GLU A 179 -25.59 29.58 -9.49
N TRP A 180 -25.72 30.62 -8.67
CA TRP A 180 -25.95 32.00 -9.09
C TRP A 180 -24.70 32.66 -9.70
N SER A 181 -23.52 32.42 -9.13
CA SER A 181 -22.23 32.85 -9.72
C SER A 181 -21.78 31.96 -10.91
N GLY A 182 -22.41 30.80 -11.08
CA GLY A 182 -22.17 29.86 -12.18
C GLY A 182 -22.79 30.23 -13.52
N TRP A 183 -23.67 31.25 -13.57
CA TRP A 183 -24.38 31.62 -14.81
C TRP A 183 -23.53 32.47 -15.79
N LEU A 184 -22.39 33.02 -15.39
CA LEU A 184 -21.54 33.85 -16.26
C LEU A 184 -20.14 33.29 -16.59
N GLY A 185 -19.81 32.07 -16.18
CA GLY A 185 -18.61 31.45 -16.76
C GLY A 185 -18.10 30.19 -16.08
N LYS A 186 -18.12 29.10 -16.86
CA LYS A 186 -17.29 27.87 -16.73
C LYS A 186 -17.91 26.71 -15.93
N PHE A 187 -18.78 25.96 -16.59
CA PHE A 187 -19.03 24.53 -16.32
C PHE A 187 -17.74 23.67 -16.28
N ALA A 188 -16.64 24.11 -16.91
CA ALA A 188 -15.36 23.42 -16.87
C ALA A 188 -14.64 23.54 -15.51
N PHE A 189 -14.87 24.62 -14.74
CA PHE A 189 -14.25 24.81 -13.43
C PHE A 189 -14.90 23.92 -12.38
N ILE A 190 -16.24 23.86 -12.34
CA ILE A 190 -17.00 23.01 -11.41
C ILE A 190 -16.68 21.52 -11.63
N ARG A 191 -16.55 21.05 -12.88
CA ARG A 191 -16.17 19.64 -13.16
C ARG A 191 -14.73 19.34 -12.71
N ARG A 192 -13.81 20.30 -12.81
CA ARG A 192 -12.42 20.20 -12.27
C ARG A 192 -12.36 20.32 -10.76
N PHE A 193 -13.27 21.08 -10.15
CA PHE A 193 -13.34 21.26 -8.71
C PHE A 193 -13.95 20.03 -8.05
N LYS A 194 -15.03 19.47 -8.60
CA LYS A 194 -15.70 18.26 -8.08
C LYS A 194 -14.82 17.01 -8.12
N THR A 195 -13.92 16.89 -9.09
CA THR A 195 -12.90 15.82 -9.09
C THR A 195 -11.79 16.08 -8.07
N LYS A 196 -11.44 17.35 -7.82
CA LYS A 196 -10.46 17.74 -6.80
C LYS A 196 -11.01 17.75 -5.37
N GLU A 197 -12.30 17.95 -5.18
CA GLU A 197 -12.96 18.02 -3.87
C GLU A 197 -12.81 16.68 -3.13
N GLY A 198 -13.06 15.56 -3.81
CA GLY A 198 -12.81 14.23 -3.24
C GLY A 198 -11.32 13.94 -2.98
N GLU A 199 -10.40 14.50 -3.76
CA GLU A 199 -8.95 14.39 -3.51
C GLU A 199 -8.50 15.25 -2.33
N ILE A 200 -9.02 16.48 -2.20
CA ILE A 200 -8.74 17.42 -1.11
C ILE A 200 -9.34 16.90 0.19
N GLU A 201 -10.60 16.45 0.18
CA GLU A 201 -11.23 15.83 1.32
C GLU A 201 -10.42 14.61 1.76
N LYS A 202 -10.05 13.68 0.87
CA LYS A 202 -9.23 12.52 1.26
C LYS A 202 -7.81 12.89 1.72
N ALA A 203 -7.17 13.85 1.07
CA ALA A 203 -5.82 14.29 1.38
C ALA A 203 -5.72 15.09 2.69
N ILE A 204 -6.80 15.78 3.09
CA ILE A 204 -6.86 16.54 4.34
C ILE A 204 -7.48 15.67 5.44
N HIS A 205 -8.66 15.09 5.20
CA HIS A 205 -9.42 14.31 6.18
C HIS A 205 -8.63 13.10 6.67
N GLY A 206 -7.96 12.35 5.77
CA GLY A 206 -7.19 11.17 6.18
C GLY A 206 -6.07 11.50 7.18
N PRO A 207 -5.11 12.36 6.82
CA PRO A 207 -4.03 12.77 7.71
C PRO A 207 -4.51 13.55 8.94
N VAL A 208 -5.49 14.44 8.79
CA VAL A 208 -6.03 15.24 9.91
C VAL A 208 -6.75 14.35 10.92
N TRP A 209 -7.64 13.45 10.49
CA TRP A 209 -8.29 12.52 11.43
C TRP A 209 -7.31 11.50 12.00
N SER A 210 -6.38 10.99 11.21
CA SER A 210 -5.34 10.09 11.74
C SER A 210 -4.45 10.82 12.75
N GLY A 211 -4.13 12.10 12.54
CA GLY A 211 -3.40 12.95 13.48
C GLY A 211 -4.22 13.27 14.73
N LEU A 212 -5.50 13.58 14.56
CA LEU A 212 -6.45 13.89 15.63
C LEU A 212 -6.68 12.68 16.53
N LEU A 213 -6.91 11.49 15.97
CA LEU A 213 -7.02 10.24 16.75
C LEU A 213 -5.74 9.93 17.54
N VAL A 214 -4.58 10.31 17.02
CA VAL A 214 -3.29 10.19 17.72
C VAL A 214 -3.10 11.27 18.79
N LEU A 215 -3.68 12.46 18.62
CA LEU A 215 -3.68 13.53 19.62
C LEU A 215 -4.66 13.24 20.77
N LEU A 216 -5.85 12.72 20.43
CA LEU A 216 -6.89 12.34 21.38
C LEU A 216 -6.59 11.04 22.14
N GLY A 217 -5.43 10.40 21.92
CA GLY A 217 -5.04 9.18 22.61
C GLY A 217 -5.77 7.91 22.14
N TYR A 218 -6.73 8.02 21.21
CA TYR A 218 -7.42 6.86 20.62
C TYR A 218 -6.47 5.93 19.84
N ARG A 219 -5.33 6.44 19.39
CA ARG A 219 -4.33 5.65 18.70
C ARG A 219 -2.95 5.84 19.29
N GLU A 220 -2.35 4.75 19.74
CA GLU A 220 -1.01 4.74 20.32
C GLU A 220 0.02 5.30 19.33
N ARG A 221 0.82 6.27 19.81
CA ARG A 221 1.93 6.83 19.04
C ARG A 221 3.01 5.77 18.95
N ILE A 222 3.35 5.37 17.72
CA ILE A 222 4.54 4.55 17.51
C ILE A 222 5.74 5.43 17.87
N THR A 223 6.47 5.04 18.93
CA THR A 223 7.70 5.72 19.32
C THR A 223 8.78 5.52 18.25
N GLY A 224 9.82 6.36 18.20
CA GLY A 224 10.90 6.20 17.21
C GLY A 224 11.54 4.81 17.27
N MET A 225 11.80 4.34 18.49
CA MET A 225 12.31 3.01 18.76
C MET A 225 11.36 1.89 18.26
N GLN A 226 10.06 1.99 18.56
CA GLN A 226 9.07 1.03 18.07
C GLN A 226 8.97 1.04 16.53
N TYR A 227 9.11 2.21 15.90
CA TYR A 227 9.13 2.34 14.45
C TYR A 227 10.33 1.59 13.85
N LEU A 228 11.55 1.79 14.39
CA LEU A 228 12.75 1.10 13.91
C LEU A 228 12.68 -0.40 14.13
N LEU A 229 12.28 -0.86 15.33
CA LEU A 229 12.13 -2.28 15.62
C LEU A 229 11.13 -2.96 14.68
N ARG A 230 9.97 -2.31 14.42
CA ARG A 230 8.97 -2.84 13.47
C ARG A 230 9.48 -2.83 12.04
N MET A 231 10.17 -1.78 11.62
CA MET A 231 10.71 -1.68 10.26
C MET A 231 11.78 -2.74 10.01
N MET A 232 12.73 -2.88 10.95
CA MET A 232 13.77 -3.92 10.92
C MET A 232 13.14 -5.31 10.87
N TYR A 233 12.16 -5.57 11.74
CA TYR A 233 11.42 -6.84 11.73
C TYR A 233 10.75 -7.11 10.38
N VAL A 234 10.07 -6.12 9.78
CA VAL A 234 9.41 -6.29 8.47
C VAL A 234 10.44 -6.58 7.38
N VAL A 235 11.55 -5.86 7.35
CA VAL A 235 12.62 -6.04 6.34
C VAL A 235 13.26 -7.42 6.47
N GLU A 236 13.62 -7.83 7.70
CA GLU A 236 14.30 -9.11 7.97
C GLU A 236 13.38 -10.32 7.80
N GLU A 237 12.15 -10.25 8.33
CA GLU A 237 11.18 -11.35 8.30
C GLU A 237 10.29 -11.33 7.05
N GLY A 238 10.48 -10.34 6.15
CA GLY A 238 9.72 -10.21 4.92
C GLY A 238 10.13 -11.21 3.82
N GLY A 239 11.23 -11.94 4.00
CA GLY A 239 11.79 -12.87 3.01
C GLY A 239 12.52 -12.20 1.83
N SER A 240 12.50 -12.84 0.66
CA SER A 240 13.11 -12.42 -0.60
C SER A 240 12.34 -11.28 -1.28
N TRP A 241 12.86 -10.06 -1.13
CA TRP A 241 12.23 -8.85 -1.67
C TRP A 241 12.35 -8.68 -3.19
N LYS A 242 13.12 -9.53 -3.89
CA LYS A 242 13.44 -9.36 -5.32
C LYS A 242 12.19 -9.13 -6.18
N ARG A 243 11.16 -9.98 -6.03
CA ARG A 243 9.91 -9.87 -6.79
C ARG A 243 9.10 -8.62 -6.42
N CYS A 244 9.12 -8.21 -5.16
CA CYS A 244 8.42 -7.01 -4.71
C CYS A 244 9.12 -5.75 -5.24
N VAL A 245 10.46 -5.71 -5.27
CA VAL A 245 11.24 -4.62 -5.86
C VAL A 245 10.90 -4.44 -7.34
N GLU A 246 10.87 -5.53 -8.11
CA GLU A 246 10.45 -5.53 -9.52
C GLU A 246 9.05 -4.92 -9.69
N LEU A 247 8.10 -5.36 -8.87
CA LEU A 247 6.72 -4.88 -8.89
C LEU A 247 6.62 -3.39 -8.52
N VAL A 248 7.40 -2.92 -7.54
CA VAL A 248 7.38 -1.52 -7.11
C VAL A 248 8.00 -0.60 -8.17
N HIS A 249 9.08 -1.02 -8.83
CA HIS A 249 9.61 -0.28 -9.99
C HIS A 249 8.57 -0.18 -11.09
N LEU A 250 7.91 -1.29 -11.44
CA LEU A 250 6.84 -1.25 -12.44
C LEU A 250 5.71 -0.30 -12.03
N LEU A 251 5.24 -0.37 -10.79
CA LEU A 251 4.20 0.54 -10.28
C LEU A 251 4.60 2.01 -10.38
N ARG A 252 5.89 2.32 -10.17
CA ARG A 252 6.43 3.67 -10.35
C ARG A 252 6.45 4.10 -11.82
N LYS A 253 6.85 3.21 -12.75
CA LYS A 253 6.82 3.51 -14.20
C LYS A 253 5.40 3.63 -14.74
N CYS A 254 4.46 2.92 -14.12
CA CYS A 254 3.04 2.99 -14.40
C CYS A 254 2.32 4.17 -13.70
N HIS A 255 3.05 5.05 -13.02
CA HIS A 255 2.52 6.21 -12.30
C HIS A 255 1.52 5.89 -11.16
N TYR A 256 1.49 4.67 -10.65
CA TYR A 256 0.73 4.32 -9.43
C TYR A 256 1.42 4.77 -8.15
N LEU A 257 2.74 4.98 -8.22
CA LEU A 257 3.53 5.51 -7.13
C LEU A 257 4.10 6.88 -7.51
N PRO A 258 4.02 7.88 -6.62
CA PRO A 258 4.47 9.23 -6.93
C PRO A 258 6.00 9.32 -7.07
N ARG A 259 6.74 8.62 -6.19
CA ARG A 259 8.20 8.72 -6.11
C ARG A 259 8.82 7.45 -5.54
N LEU A 260 10.03 7.16 -6.01
CA LEU A 260 10.98 6.23 -5.37
C LEU A 260 12.24 7.01 -4.93
N PRO A 261 12.90 6.59 -3.85
CA PRO A 261 12.45 5.58 -2.89
C PRO A 261 11.22 6.05 -2.08
N ILE A 262 10.38 5.11 -1.64
CA ILE A 262 9.18 5.35 -0.85
C ILE A 262 9.59 5.61 0.59
N THR A 263 9.24 6.79 1.11
CA THR A 263 9.44 7.08 2.54
C THR A 263 8.41 6.34 3.38
N ILE A 264 8.84 5.28 4.07
CA ILE A 264 7.97 4.49 4.95
C ILE A 264 7.66 5.30 6.21
N THR A 265 6.38 5.41 6.54
CA THR A 265 5.90 6.15 7.73
C THR A 265 5.38 5.19 8.79
N ALA A 266 5.19 5.71 10.00
CA ALA A 266 4.50 4.96 11.05
C ALA A 266 3.07 4.56 10.65
N HIS A 267 2.42 5.27 9.71
CA HIS A 267 1.11 4.85 9.20
C HIS A 267 1.22 3.54 8.41
N ASP A 268 2.21 3.44 7.52
CA ASP A 268 2.45 2.25 6.68
C ASP A 268 2.72 1.02 7.56
N LEU A 269 3.60 1.16 8.57
CA LEU A 269 3.89 0.07 9.51
C LEU A 269 2.70 -0.37 10.38
N ARG A 270 1.70 0.50 10.58
CA ARG A 270 0.47 0.10 11.29
C ARG A 270 -0.41 -0.78 10.41
N GLN A 271 -0.40 -0.57 9.10
CA GLN A 271 -1.19 -1.36 8.14
C GLN A 271 -0.62 -2.77 7.96
N VAL A 272 0.69 -2.94 8.21
CA VAL A 272 1.32 -4.27 8.26
C VAL A 272 0.64 -5.17 9.30
N GLY A 273 0.18 -4.62 10.42
CA GLY A 273 -0.51 -5.35 11.49
C GLY A 273 0.41 -5.81 12.61
N SER A 274 -0.04 -6.80 13.39
CA SER A 274 0.77 -7.40 14.47
C SER A 274 1.84 -8.34 13.90
N SER A 275 2.89 -8.63 14.67
CA SER A 275 3.94 -9.59 14.27
C SER A 275 3.37 -10.98 13.97
N ALA A 276 2.37 -11.44 14.74
CA ALA A 276 1.66 -12.71 14.50
C ALA A 276 0.88 -12.69 13.17
N LEU A 277 0.15 -11.61 12.89
CA LEU A 277 -0.58 -11.47 11.62
C LEU A 277 0.38 -11.33 10.42
N PHE A 278 1.52 -10.69 10.61
CA PHE A 278 2.54 -10.60 9.58
C PHE A 278 3.10 -11.98 9.26
N LYS A 279 3.49 -12.77 10.28
CA LYS A 279 4.03 -14.12 10.12
C LYS A 279 3.03 -15.12 9.54
N SER A 280 1.73 -14.93 9.75
CA SER A 280 0.71 -15.83 9.19
C SER A 280 0.49 -15.62 7.68
N ARG A 281 0.99 -14.53 7.10
CA ARG A 281 0.90 -14.23 5.66
C ARG A 281 2.04 -14.87 4.87
N PHE A 282 1.77 -15.20 3.62
CA PHE A 282 2.81 -15.55 2.64
C PHE A 282 3.80 -14.41 2.46
N GLU A 283 5.01 -14.77 2.02
CA GLU A 283 6.12 -13.86 1.90
C GLU A 283 5.83 -12.67 0.98
N ALA A 284 5.29 -12.92 -0.22
CA ALA A 284 4.91 -11.86 -1.16
C ALA A 284 3.85 -10.90 -0.56
N MET A 285 2.91 -11.42 0.24
CA MET A 285 1.89 -10.61 0.92
C MET A 285 2.49 -9.79 2.07
N ARG A 286 3.42 -10.37 2.84
CA ARG A 286 4.18 -9.66 3.88
C ARG A 286 4.86 -8.43 3.29
N GLN A 287 5.59 -8.61 2.20
CA GLN A 287 6.31 -7.54 1.50
C GLN A 287 5.38 -6.44 1.00
N LEU A 288 4.32 -6.82 0.29
CA LEU A 288 3.36 -5.86 -0.27
C LEU A 288 2.52 -5.14 0.79
N SER A 289 2.33 -5.73 1.97
CA SER A 289 1.61 -5.07 3.07
C SER A 289 2.27 -3.76 3.51
N LEU A 290 3.60 -3.66 3.38
CA LEU A 290 4.36 -2.46 3.68
C LEU A 290 4.01 -1.28 2.75
N PHE A 291 3.73 -1.57 1.48
CA PHE A 291 3.47 -0.56 0.44
C PHE A 291 1.98 -0.36 0.17
N SER A 292 1.13 -1.24 0.68
CA SER A 292 -0.31 -1.27 0.43
C SER A 292 -1.01 0.08 0.60
N ALA A 293 -0.65 0.82 1.64
CA ALA A 293 -1.23 2.13 1.94
C ALA A 293 -0.83 3.24 0.94
N ARG A 294 0.21 3.01 0.15
CA ARG A 294 0.77 3.97 -0.81
C ARG A 294 0.27 3.79 -2.22
N PHE A 295 -0.26 2.61 -2.53
CA PHE A 295 -1.01 2.43 -3.77
C PHE A 295 -2.28 3.29 -3.63
N GLY A 296 -2.33 4.38 -4.37
CA GLY A 296 -3.36 5.42 -4.20
C GLY A 296 -4.75 4.83 -4.30
N ARG A 297 -5.63 5.17 -3.36
CA ARG A 297 -7.02 4.71 -3.24
C ARG A 297 -7.87 5.29 -4.37
N SER A 298 -7.61 4.88 -5.62
CA SER A 298 -8.40 5.25 -6.78
C SER A 298 -9.73 4.52 -6.71
N ASP A 299 -10.81 5.30 -6.71
CA ASP A 299 -12.06 5.01 -6.01
C ASP A 299 -12.86 3.81 -6.52
N ARG A 300 -12.50 3.13 -7.63
CA ARG A 300 -13.40 2.12 -8.22
C ARG A 300 -12.80 0.85 -8.83
N SER A 301 -11.48 0.67 -8.94
CA SER A 301 -10.97 -0.63 -9.45
C SER A 301 -9.50 -0.93 -9.15
N SER A 302 -8.81 -0.07 -8.41
CA SER A 302 -7.35 -0.06 -8.41
C SER A 302 -6.72 -1.27 -7.68
N ILE A 303 -5.45 -1.56 -7.97
CA ILE A 303 -4.53 -2.42 -7.18
C ILE A 303 -4.73 -2.40 -5.64
N PRO A 304 -4.99 -1.25 -4.98
CA PRO A 304 -5.32 -1.20 -3.56
C PRO A 304 -6.57 -1.98 -3.17
N SER A 305 -7.53 -2.26 -4.07
CA SER A 305 -8.64 -3.15 -3.77
C SER A 305 -8.18 -4.59 -3.70
N ILE A 306 -7.38 -5.11 -4.64
CA ILE A 306 -6.85 -6.49 -4.51
C ILE A 306 -5.98 -6.62 -3.29
N VAL A 307 -5.08 -5.65 -3.11
CA VAL A 307 -4.16 -5.60 -1.98
C VAL A 307 -4.93 -5.43 -0.67
N ALA A 308 -5.87 -4.50 -0.56
CA ALA A 308 -6.64 -4.31 0.68
C ALA A 308 -7.68 -5.42 0.93
N ASP A 309 -8.36 -5.93 -0.09
CA ASP A 309 -9.35 -7.00 0.04
C ASP A 309 -8.64 -8.28 0.51
N HIS A 310 -7.51 -8.66 -0.10
CA HIS A 310 -6.80 -9.89 0.25
C HIS A 310 -5.84 -9.78 1.44
N ILE A 311 -5.19 -8.64 1.67
CA ILE A 311 -4.37 -8.45 2.88
C ILE A 311 -5.27 -8.43 4.14
N ASN A 312 -6.55 -8.10 3.98
CA ASN A 312 -7.56 -8.22 5.03
C ASN A 312 -8.28 -9.58 5.08
N VAL A 313 -8.07 -10.51 4.14
CA VAL A 313 -8.55 -11.89 4.32
C VAL A 313 -7.75 -12.51 5.47
N ARG A 314 -8.39 -12.53 6.64
CA ARG A 314 -7.80 -12.73 7.97
C ARG A 314 -7.27 -14.13 8.26
N SER A 315 -7.27 -15.07 7.32
CA SER A 315 -6.82 -16.42 7.62
C SER A 315 -6.19 -17.15 6.44
N ARG A 316 -5.12 -17.87 6.76
CA ARG A 316 -4.54 -18.97 5.97
C ARG A 316 -5.62 -19.97 5.51
N GLN A 317 -6.70 -20.09 6.29
CA GLN A 317 -7.84 -20.97 6.05
C GLN A 317 -8.69 -20.55 4.83
N GLY A 318 -9.00 -19.27 4.65
CA GLY A 318 -9.70 -18.81 3.44
C GLY A 318 -8.84 -18.97 2.17
N PHE A 319 -7.52 -18.98 2.33
CA PHE A 319 -6.59 -19.33 1.27
C PHE A 319 -6.59 -20.84 1.01
N THR A 320 -6.55 -21.70 2.04
CA THR A 320 -6.64 -23.16 1.89
C THR A 320 -7.96 -23.57 1.22
N GLU A 321 -9.09 -23.00 1.63
CA GLU A 321 -10.40 -23.25 1.01
C GLU A 321 -10.45 -22.77 -0.45
N ALA A 322 -9.84 -21.60 -0.73
CA ALA A 322 -9.69 -21.14 -2.10
C ALA A 322 -8.78 -22.07 -2.91
N LEU A 323 -7.70 -22.57 -2.30
CA LEU A 323 -6.79 -23.54 -2.91
C LEU A 323 -7.52 -24.85 -3.19
N GLU A 324 -8.25 -25.43 -2.24
CA GLU A 324 -9.04 -26.65 -2.42
C GLU A 324 -10.09 -26.50 -3.53
N GLY A 325 -10.73 -25.33 -3.65
CA GLY A 325 -11.62 -25.01 -4.77
C GLY A 325 -10.92 -24.82 -6.12
N ILE A 326 -9.63 -24.45 -6.11
CA ILE A 326 -8.77 -24.34 -7.30
C ILE A 326 -8.19 -25.70 -7.70
N LEU A 327 -7.86 -26.54 -6.71
CA LEU A 327 -7.30 -27.89 -6.83
C LEU A 327 -8.37 -28.92 -7.20
N THR A 328 -9.64 -28.52 -7.34
CA THR A 328 -10.67 -29.42 -7.85
C THR A 328 -10.24 -29.93 -9.23
N PRO A 329 -10.07 -31.24 -9.43
CA PRO A 329 -9.53 -31.81 -10.67
C PRO A 329 -10.37 -31.35 -11.86
N GLY A 330 -9.78 -30.51 -12.73
CA GLY A 330 -10.45 -29.98 -13.92
C GLY A 330 -10.33 -28.47 -14.16
N ILE A 331 -9.90 -27.67 -13.18
CA ILE A 331 -9.67 -26.22 -13.37
C ILE A 331 -8.20 -25.92 -13.68
N LEU A 332 -7.28 -26.52 -12.94
CA LEU A 332 -5.85 -26.52 -13.26
C LEU A 332 -5.49 -27.84 -13.96
N PRO A 333 -4.68 -27.83 -15.03
CA PRO A 333 -4.01 -29.03 -15.53
C PRO A 333 -3.45 -29.86 -14.37
N ALA A 334 -3.65 -31.18 -14.34
CA ALA A 334 -3.17 -32.02 -13.23
C ALA A 334 -1.66 -31.86 -12.98
N ASP A 335 -0.92 -31.54 -14.04
CA ASP A 335 0.53 -31.37 -14.10
C ASP A 335 1.04 -30.12 -13.35
N LEU A 336 0.14 -29.24 -12.92
CA LEU A 336 0.45 -28.00 -12.21
C LEU A 336 0.73 -28.17 -10.71
N LEU A 337 0.33 -29.30 -10.14
CA LEU A 337 0.09 -29.41 -8.70
C LEU A 337 1.20 -30.08 -7.89
N SER A 338 2.14 -30.82 -8.52
CA SER A 338 3.01 -31.69 -7.72
C SER A 338 4.32 -31.06 -7.24
N ASP A 339 5.05 -30.25 -8.04
CA ASP A 339 6.47 -29.96 -7.70
C ASP A 339 6.98 -28.52 -7.89
N LYS A 340 6.18 -27.56 -8.35
CA LYS A 340 6.69 -26.21 -8.72
C LYS A 340 6.00 -25.02 -8.03
N LEU A 341 5.13 -25.27 -7.07
CA LEU A 341 4.43 -24.19 -6.38
C LEU A 341 5.41 -23.45 -5.46
N ASN A 342 5.64 -22.17 -5.74
CA ASN A 342 6.45 -21.32 -4.90
C ASN A 342 5.69 -21.02 -3.60
N GLU A 343 6.03 -21.68 -2.50
CA GLU A 343 5.40 -21.48 -1.19
C GLU A 343 5.45 -20.02 -0.71
N SER A 344 6.49 -19.28 -1.09
CA SER A 344 6.64 -17.86 -0.75
C SER A 344 5.66 -16.95 -1.50
N ASP A 345 5.14 -17.39 -2.64
CA ASP A 345 4.28 -16.60 -3.54
C ASP A 345 3.27 -17.53 -4.23
N PRO A 346 2.32 -18.09 -3.47
CA PRO A 346 1.51 -19.19 -3.97
C PRO A 346 0.38 -18.67 -4.90
N PRO A 347 -0.25 -19.56 -5.69
CA PRO A 347 -1.37 -19.21 -6.55
C PRO A 347 -2.54 -18.62 -5.76
N ILE A 348 -3.26 -17.67 -6.34
CA ILE A 348 -4.43 -17.07 -5.71
C ILE A 348 -5.62 -16.99 -6.67
N THR A 349 -6.82 -17.08 -6.12
CA THR A 349 -8.04 -16.69 -6.82
C THR A 349 -8.52 -15.33 -6.32
N TYR A 350 -8.77 -14.41 -7.25
CA TYR A 350 -9.46 -13.15 -6.97
C TYR A 350 -10.64 -12.97 -7.92
N LYS A 351 -11.84 -12.81 -7.33
CA LYS A 351 -13.11 -12.68 -8.05
C LYS A 351 -13.37 -13.88 -8.97
N ARG A 352 -12.97 -13.77 -10.24
CA ARG A 352 -13.16 -14.78 -11.28
C ARG A 352 -11.86 -15.10 -12.03
N ASN A 353 -10.74 -14.67 -11.48
CA ASN A 353 -9.42 -14.86 -12.04
C ASN A 353 -8.58 -15.70 -11.08
N LEU A 354 -7.90 -16.69 -11.63
CA LEU A 354 -6.90 -17.51 -10.98
C LEU A 354 -5.53 -17.04 -11.47
N ALA A 355 -4.61 -16.72 -10.58
CA ALA A 355 -3.25 -16.34 -10.94
C ALA A 355 -2.26 -17.41 -10.46
N ALA A 356 -1.17 -17.61 -11.21
CA ALA A 356 -0.13 -18.57 -10.85
C ALA A 356 0.60 -18.20 -9.56
N SER A 357 0.56 -16.92 -9.18
CA SER A 357 1.10 -16.41 -7.92
C SER A 357 0.33 -15.16 -7.45
N PHE A 358 0.50 -14.79 -6.18
CA PHE A 358 -0.04 -13.54 -5.65
C PHE A 358 0.55 -12.32 -6.38
N THR A 359 1.86 -12.33 -6.64
CA THR A 359 2.53 -11.27 -7.37
C THR A 359 1.99 -11.17 -8.81
N ASP A 360 1.73 -12.30 -9.48
CA ASP A 360 1.17 -12.33 -10.83
C ASP A 360 -0.22 -11.70 -10.88
N MET A 361 -1.05 -11.94 -9.86
CA MET A 361 -2.34 -11.26 -9.76
C MET A 361 -2.19 -9.74 -9.59
N CYS A 362 -1.17 -9.30 -8.85
CA CYS A 362 -0.87 -7.88 -8.70
C CYS A 362 -0.47 -7.26 -10.06
N PHE A 363 0.48 -7.89 -10.77
CA PHE A 363 0.87 -7.47 -12.13
C PHE A 363 -0.32 -7.43 -13.10
N TYR A 364 -1.11 -8.49 -13.16
CA TYR A 364 -2.28 -8.54 -14.04
C TYR A 364 -3.25 -7.41 -13.76
N SER A 365 -3.50 -7.12 -12.48
CA SER A 365 -4.40 -6.06 -12.08
C SER A 365 -3.87 -4.67 -12.42
N ILE A 366 -2.56 -4.43 -12.25
CA ILE A 366 -1.87 -3.23 -12.77
C ILE A 366 -2.18 -3.08 -14.27
N PHE A 367 -1.88 -4.09 -15.08
CA PHE A 367 -2.07 -4.01 -16.52
C PHE A 367 -3.52 -3.95 -16.97
N LYS A 368 -4.46 -4.39 -16.14
CA LYS A 368 -5.89 -4.29 -16.41
C LYS A 368 -6.41 -2.89 -16.11
N ASP A 369 -6.04 -2.32 -14.96
CA ASP A 369 -6.46 -0.98 -14.55
C ASP A 369 -5.86 0.11 -15.43
N ILE A 370 -4.59 -0.05 -15.82
CA ILE A 370 -3.89 0.90 -16.67
C ILE A 370 -4.70 1.22 -17.94
N LYS A 371 -5.30 0.20 -18.55
CA LYS A 371 -6.12 0.35 -19.75
C LYS A 371 -7.37 1.19 -19.53
N ALA A 372 -7.92 1.18 -18.32
CA ALA A 372 -9.15 1.88 -17.98
C ALA A 372 -8.89 3.34 -17.57
N THR A 373 -7.76 3.63 -16.94
CA THR A 373 -7.56 4.93 -16.25
C THR A 373 -6.49 5.83 -16.85
N HIS A 374 -5.50 5.31 -17.57
CA HIS A 374 -4.34 6.12 -17.95
C HIS A 374 -4.36 6.55 -19.43
N LEU A 375 -4.32 7.88 -19.64
CA LEU A 375 -4.20 8.54 -20.95
C LEU A 375 -2.86 8.29 -21.67
N PHE A 376 -1.89 7.64 -21.00
CA PHE A 376 -0.50 7.55 -21.45
C PHE A 376 -0.08 6.14 -21.88
N VAL A 377 -1.02 5.21 -22.01
CA VAL A 377 -0.69 3.83 -22.43
C VAL A 377 -1.11 3.61 -23.86
N TYR A 378 -0.10 3.32 -24.68
CA TYR A 378 -0.27 3.14 -26.11
C TYR A 378 -0.30 1.66 -26.43
N ARG A 379 -1.29 1.25 -27.22
CA ARG A 379 -1.32 -0.07 -27.85
C ARG A 379 -0.55 0.00 -29.16
N VAL A 380 0.42 -0.90 -29.32
CA VAL A 380 1.17 -1.10 -30.56
C VAL A 380 0.67 -2.38 -31.21
N ALA A 381 0.27 -2.30 -32.49
CA ALA A 381 -0.16 -3.49 -33.21
C ALA A 381 1.05 -4.37 -33.55
N PRO A 382 1.00 -5.70 -33.34
CA PRO A 382 2.14 -6.58 -33.59
C PRO A 382 2.73 -6.46 -35.00
N HIS A 383 1.88 -6.36 -36.03
CA HIS A 383 2.30 -6.23 -37.42
C HIS A 383 3.08 -4.94 -37.74
N GLU A 384 3.01 -3.92 -36.87
CA GLU A 384 3.83 -2.70 -37.03
C GLU A 384 5.27 -2.90 -36.53
N VAL A 385 5.54 -3.96 -35.77
CA VAL A 385 6.83 -4.19 -35.08
C VAL A 385 7.54 -5.43 -35.61
N MET A 386 6.79 -6.48 -35.96
CA MET A 386 7.30 -7.77 -36.42
C MET A 386 6.53 -8.29 -37.64
N THR A 387 7.17 -9.18 -38.40
CA THR A 387 6.54 -9.89 -39.54
C THR A 387 5.46 -10.87 -39.06
N GLN A 388 4.52 -11.24 -39.92
CA GLN A 388 3.47 -12.22 -39.59
C GLN A 388 4.04 -13.58 -39.14
N ALA A 389 5.08 -14.10 -39.80
CA ALA A 389 5.72 -15.35 -39.41
C ALA A 389 6.33 -15.28 -37.99
N ALA A 390 6.98 -14.16 -37.66
CA ALA A 390 7.51 -13.93 -36.31
C ALA A 390 6.39 -13.79 -35.26
N HIS A 391 5.26 -13.17 -35.63
CA HIS A 391 4.09 -13.09 -34.76
C HIS A 391 3.54 -14.49 -34.43
N GLU A 392 3.40 -15.36 -35.42
CA GLU A 392 2.96 -16.75 -35.22
C GLU A 392 3.95 -17.54 -34.36
N GLN A 393 5.26 -17.39 -34.59
CA GLN A 393 6.30 -18.03 -33.80
C GLN A 393 6.28 -17.58 -32.31
N VAL A 394 6.14 -16.28 -32.05
CA VAL A 394 6.02 -15.73 -30.68
C VAL A 394 4.80 -16.29 -29.98
N MET A 395 3.68 -16.39 -30.69
CA MET A 395 2.43 -16.91 -30.13
C MET A 395 2.54 -18.39 -29.77
N GLU A 396 3.16 -19.19 -30.64
CA GLU A 396 3.37 -20.61 -30.38
C GLU A 396 4.30 -20.83 -29.18
N GLN A 397 5.45 -20.14 -29.14
CA GLN A 397 6.35 -20.27 -27.98
C GLN A 397 5.72 -19.78 -26.68
N LEU A 398 5.00 -18.66 -26.69
CA LEU A 398 4.32 -18.18 -25.49
C LEU A 398 3.19 -19.12 -25.07
N ASN A 399 2.52 -19.79 -26.00
CA ASN A 399 1.56 -20.84 -25.69
C ASN A 399 2.25 -22.02 -24.99
N GLN A 400 3.38 -22.51 -25.52
CA GLN A 400 4.16 -23.57 -24.89
C GLN A 400 4.67 -23.19 -23.49
N LEU A 401 5.15 -21.95 -23.31
CA LEU A 401 5.58 -21.43 -22.00
C LEU A 401 4.41 -21.28 -21.04
N THR A 402 3.22 -20.94 -21.53
CA THR A 402 2.00 -20.87 -20.73
C THR A 402 1.60 -22.25 -20.23
N VAL A 403 1.71 -23.29 -21.06
CA VAL A 403 1.47 -24.68 -20.66
C VAL A 403 2.50 -25.13 -19.61
N ARG A 404 3.77 -24.73 -19.76
CA ARG A 404 4.86 -25.09 -18.83
C ARG A 404 4.96 -24.22 -17.58
N LEU A 405 4.26 -23.09 -17.55
CA LEU A 405 4.34 -22.07 -16.50
C LEU A 405 5.75 -21.58 -16.24
N GLY A 406 6.47 -21.30 -17.33
CA GLY A 406 7.76 -20.65 -17.22
C GLY A 406 7.60 -19.34 -16.46
N SER A 407 8.40 -19.10 -15.42
CA SER A 407 8.39 -17.79 -14.72
C SER A 407 9.15 -16.71 -15.49
N MET A 408 10.00 -17.12 -16.44
CA MET A 408 10.90 -16.26 -17.20
C MET A 408 10.93 -16.65 -18.68
N TRP A 409 11.19 -15.68 -19.55
CA TRP A 409 11.41 -15.88 -20.99
C TRP A 409 12.46 -14.89 -21.51
N GLY A 410 13.63 -15.42 -21.92
CA GLY A 410 14.78 -14.61 -22.33
C GLY A 410 15.17 -13.55 -21.29
N GLY A 411 15.03 -13.84 -19.99
CA GLY A 411 15.26 -12.88 -18.90
C GLY A 411 14.13 -11.87 -18.64
N SER A 412 13.01 -11.94 -19.37
CA SER A 412 11.78 -11.20 -19.04
C SER A 412 10.88 -12.01 -18.14
N ARG A 413 10.20 -11.33 -17.21
CA ARG A 413 9.22 -11.97 -16.33
C ARG A 413 7.94 -12.35 -17.09
N LEU A 414 7.43 -13.54 -16.82
CA LEU A 414 6.11 -13.99 -17.25
C LEU A 414 5.11 -13.91 -16.09
N VAL A 415 3.88 -13.55 -16.43
CA VAL A 415 2.75 -13.42 -15.51
C VAL A 415 1.57 -14.19 -16.08
N HIS A 416 1.05 -15.16 -15.36
CA HIS A 416 -0.03 -16.03 -15.84
C HIS A 416 -1.31 -15.84 -15.02
N VAL A 417 -2.41 -15.53 -15.71
CA VAL A 417 -3.74 -15.41 -15.10
C VAL A 417 -4.80 -16.07 -15.97
N TRP A 418 -5.51 -17.04 -15.40
CA TRP A 418 -6.66 -17.69 -15.99
C TRP A 418 -7.95 -17.00 -15.56
N THR A 419 -8.90 -16.89 -16.48
CA THR A 419 -10.26 -16.46 -16.15
C THR A 419 -11.19 -17.68 -16.08
N LYS A 420 -12.33 -17.56 -15.40
CA LYS A 420 -13.37 -18.62 -15.38
C LYS A 420 -13.86 -19.06 -16.77
N ARG A 421 -13.60 -18.27 -17.82
CA ARG A 421 -13.92 -18.63 -19.21
C ARG A 421 -12.87 -19.53 -19.87
N ARG A 422 -11.94 -20.09 -19.08
CA ARG A 422 -10.80 -20.88 -19.56
C ARG A 422 -9.89 -20.09 -20.51
N GLU A 423 -9.91 -18.76 -20.39
CA GLU A 423 -8.97 -17.89 -21.09
C GLU A 423 -7.72 -17.78 -20.24
N CYS A 424 -6.55 -18.08 -20.80
CA CYS A 424 -5.29 -17.79 -20.15
C CYS A 424 -4.74 -16.48 -20.71
N THR A 425 -4.44 -15.53 -19.82
CA THR A 425 -3.69 -14.33 -20.17
C THR A 425 -2.27 -14.48 -19.65
N THR A 426 -1.32 -14.53 -20.58
CA THR A 426 0.11 -14.46 -20.30
C THR A 426 0.60 -13.05 -20.60
N VAL A 427 1.23 -12.41 -19.60
CA VAL A 427 1.86 -11.10 -19.76
C VAL A 427 3.36 -11.25 -19.67
N VAL A 428 4.07 -10.75 -20.68
CA VAL A 428 5.53 -10.67 -20.72
C VAL A 428 5.95 -9.26 -20.35
N VAL A 429 6.64 -9.08 -19.24
CA VAL A 429 7.21 -7.77 -18.87
C VAL A 429 8.50 -7.55 -19.65
N LEU A 430 8.47 -6.65 -20.63
CA LEU A 430 9.62 -6.34 -21.48
C LEU A 430 10.58 -5.36 -20.83
N CYS A 431 10.03 -4.38 -20.11
CA CYS A 431 10.76 -3.28 -19.49
C CYS A 431 9.87 -2.61 -18.42
N GLY A 432 10.49 -2.04 -17.39
CA GLY A 432 9.85 -1.24 -16.34
C GLY A 432 9.98 -1.83 -14.94
N ASP A 433 10.45 -3.08 -14.83
CA ASP A 433 10.67 -3.78 -13.57
C ASP A 433 12.05 -3.50 -12.95
N LYS A 434 12.93 -2.75 -13.63
CA LYS A 434 14.24 -2.37 -13.10
C LYS A 434 14.31 -0.88 -12.77
N ALA A 435 15.18 -0.54 -11.83
CA ALA A 435 15.41 0.86 -11.41
C ALA A 435 15.84 1.76 -12.59
N ILE A 436 16.67 1.21 -13.49
CA ILE A 436 17.26 1.91 -14.64
C ILE A 436 16.26 2.13 -15.79
N ASP A 437 15.13 1.41 -15.80
CA ASP A 437 14.18 1.50 -16.90
C ASP A 437 13.50 2.86 -16.89
N GLU A 438 13.28 3.50 -18.02
CA GLU A 438 12.67 4.84 -18.04
C GLU A 438 11.16 4.80 -18.24
N PHE A 439 10.64 3.69 -18.76
CA PHE A 439 9.23 3.48 -19.08
C PHE A 439 8.84 2.01 -18.83
N ALA A 440 7.55 1.71 -18.91
CA ALA A 440 7.05 0.34 -18.87
C ALA A 440 6.60 -0.13 -20.26
N ALA A 441 6.95 -1.36 -20.61
CA ALA A 441 6.42 -2.04 -21.79
C ALA A 441 6.18 -3.51 -21.50
N TRP A 442 5.10 -4.04 -22.08
CA TRP A 442 4.74 -5.45 -21.91
C TRP A 442 3.98 -5.99 -23.12
N MET A 443 4.07 -7.30 -23.32
CA MET A 443 3.24 -8.02 -24.29
C MET A 443 2.17 -8.78 -23.54
N ARG A 444 0.96 -8.79 -24.08
CA ARG A 444 -0.15 -9.58 -23.58
C ARG A 444 -0.55 -10.58 -24.65
N VAL A 445 -0.49 -11.85 -24.30
CA VAL A 445 -1.05 -12.95 -25.06
C VAL A 445 -2.29 -13.44 -24.33
N THR A 446 -3.41 -13.50 -25.03
CA THR A 446 -4.61 -14.16 -24.51
C THR A 446 -4.90 -15.37 -25.38
N THR A 447 -4.89 -16.54 -24.75
CA THR A 447 -5.26 -17.82 -25.38
C THR A 447 -6.68 -18.17 -24.96
N PHE A 448 -7.51 -18.53 -25.95
CA PHE A 448 -8.88 -18.95 -25.76
C PHE A 448 -8.97 -20.42 -26.14
N SER A 449 -9.36 -21.26 -25.17
CA SER A 449 -9.75 -22.64 -25.47
C SER A 449 -11.18 -22.61 -26.03
N ASP A 450 -11.33 -22.83 -27.35
CA ASP A 450 -12.66 -23.01 -27.93
C ASP A 450 -13.19 -24.39 -27.52
N MET A 451 -14.10 -24.43 -26.55
CA MET A 451 -14.70 -25.67 -26.08
C MET A 451 -15.57 -26.36 -27.14
N HIS A 452 -15.97 -25.66 -28.21
CA HIS A 452 -16.79 -26.22 -29.26
C HIS A 452 -15.97 -26.74 -30.44
N SER A 453 -14.66 -26.52 -30.44
CA SER A 453 -13.77 -27.03 -31.47
C SER A 453 -13.27 -28.43 -31.08
N PRO A 454 -13.72 -29.52 -31.74
CA PRO A 454 -13.23 -30.87 -31.46
C PRO A 454 -11.74 -31.04 -31.78
N THR A 455 -11.16 -30.11 -32.56
CA THR A 455 -9.72 -30.08 -32.87
C THR A 455 -8.89 -29.36 -31.82
N GLY A 456 -9.48 -28.82 -30.76
CA GLY A 456 -8.76 -28.08 -29.73
C GLY A 456 -8.08 -26.81 -30.27
N SER A 457 -8.66 -26.18 -31.30
CA SER A 457 -8.08 -24.97 -31.88
C SER A 457 -8.07 -23.84 -30.86
N TYR A 458 -6.88 -23.32 -30.56
CA TYR A 458 -6.71 -22.16 -29.68
C TYR A 458 -6.66 -20.90 -30.52
N THR A 459 -7.59 -19.98 -30.27
CA THR A 459 -7.43 -18.61 -30.80
C THR A 459 -6.56 -17.81 -29.85
N CYS A 460 -5.73 -16.96 -30.44
CA CYS A 460 -4.54 -16.44 -29.81
C CYS A 460 -4.44 -14.96 -30.19
N ASN A 461 -4.45 -14.06 -29.21
CA ASN A 461 -4.41 -12.60 -29.45
C ASN A 461 -3.18 -11.97 -28.78
N LEU A 462 -2.25 -11.47 -29.59
CA LEU A 462 -1.10 -10.68 -29.13
C LEU A 462 -1.43 -9.18 -29.14
N ALA A 463 -1.12 -8.51 -28.04
CA ALA A 463 -1.13 -7.05 -27.97
C ALA A 463 0.10 -6.53 -27.25
N ILE A 464 0.75 -5.54 -27.83
CA ILE A 464 1.91 -4.86 -27.24
C ILE A 464 1.44 -3.55 -26.62
N PHE A 465 1.88 -3.27 -25.40
CA PHE A 465 1.57 -2.04 -24.69
C PHE A 465 2.86 -1.34 -24.26
N THR A 466 2.84 -0.01 -24.32
CA THR A 466 3.97 0.79 -23.92
C THR A 466 3.54 2.11 -23.29
N MET A 467 4.37 2.58 -22.37
CA MET A 467 4.33 3.92 -21.77
C MET A 467 5.50 4.78 -22.25
N GLU A 468 6.24 4.32 -23.26
CA GLU A 468 7.26 5.12 -23.93
C GLU A 468 6.63 6.42 -24.46
N PRO A 469 7.21 7.60 -24.16
CA PRO A 469 6.73 8.86 -24.71
C PRO A 469 6.71 8.82 -26.23
N ARG A 470 5.58 9.21 -26.83
CA ARG A 470 5.42 9.23 -28.29
C ARG A 470 6.39 10.23 -28.93
N VAL A 471 7.15 9.78 -29.92
CA VAL A 471 7.93 10.68 -30.79
C VAL A 471 7.00 11.48 -31.70
N ALA A 472 7.06 12.81 -31.62
CA ALA A 472 6.22 13.71 -32.40
C ALA A 472 6.49 13.60 -33.91
N GLY A 473 5.44 13.80 -34.73
CA GLY A 473 5.56 13.82 -36.20
C GLY A 473 5.73 12.45 -36.88
N LYS A 474 5.82 11.35 -36.13
CA LYS A 474 5.97 10.00 -36.69
C LYS A 474 4.63 9.30 -36.94
N ARG A 475 4.53 8.59 -38.07
CA ARG A 475 3.30 7.90 -38.51
C ARG A 475 3.22 6.46 -38.01
N SER A 476 4.22 5.62 -38.24
CA SER A 476 4.19 4.21 -37.81
C SER A 476 4.44 4.06 -36.31
N ALA A 477 3.88 3.04 -35.66
CA ALA A 477 4.15 2.75 -34.25
C ALA A 477 5.63 2.45 -34.00
N ALA A 478 6.30 1.77 -34.95
CA ALA A 478 7.73 1.53 -34.88
C ALA A 478 8.56 2.83 -34.74
N GLN A 479 8.15 3.89 -35.44
CA GLN A 479 8.79 5.20 -35.34
C GLN A 479 8.30 6.03 -34.15
N ARG A 480 7.06 5.82 -33.70
CA ARG A 480 6.48 6.51 -32.54
C ARG A 480 7.05 6.00 -31.22
N PHE A 481 7.37 4.70 -31.15
CA PHE A 481 7.85 3.98 -29.96
C PHE A 481 9.08 3.12 -30.30
N PRO A 482 10.21 3.75 -30.71
CA PRO A 482 11.37 3.04 -31.21
C PRO A 482 12.00 2.10 -30.17
N ARG A 483 12.02 2.47 -28.88
CA ARG A 483 12.65 1.64 -27.84
C ARG A 483 11.83 0.39 -27.55
N THR A 484 10.51 0.53 -27.49
CA THR A 484 9.58 -0.60 -27.36
C THR A 484 9.73 -1.56 -28.53
N THR A 485 9.80 -1.01 -29.75
CA THR A 485 9.95 -1.80 -30.99
C THR A 485 11.26 -2.57 -30.98
N MET A 486 12.35 -1.93 -30.56
CA MET A 486 13.66 -2.57 -30.41
C MET A 486 13.63 -3.70 -29.37
N LEU A 487 13.00 -3.49 -28.21
CA LEU A 487 12.86 -4.53 -27.17
C LEU A 487 12.09 -5.76 -27.68
N VAL A 488 10.99 -5.53 -28.41
CA VAL A 488 10.20 -6.62 -28.99
C VAL A 488 10.99 -7.37 -30.06
N ARG A 489 11.70 -6.67 -30.94
CA ARG A 489 12.52 -7.30 -31.98
C ARG A 489 13.66 -8.12 -31.37
N ALA A 490 14.38 -7.56 -30.40
CA ALA A 490 15.44 -8.28 -29.70
C ALA A 490 14.92 -9.58 -29.05
N LYS A 491 13.68 -9.60 -28.54
CA LYS A 491 13.05 -10.82 -28.04
C LYS A 491 12.75 -11.81 -29.16
N VAL A 492 12.16 -11.35 -30.27
CA VAL A 492 11.88 -12.18 -31.44
C VAL A 492 13.15 -12.78 -32.02
N ASP A 493 14.22 -12.00 -32.10
CA ASP A 493 15.50 -12.43 -32.68
C ASP A 493 16.20 -13.45 -31.77
N ALA A 494 16.20 -13.23 -30.45
CA ALA A 494 16.73 -14.20 -29.48
C ALA A 494 16.03 -15.57 -29.56
N MET A 495 14.72 -15.61 -29.86
CA MET A 495 14.00 -16.88 -30.04
C MET A 495 14.42 -17.66 -31.29
N ARG A 496 15.08 -17.03 -32.26
CA ARG A 496 15.54 -17.71 -33.48
C ARG A 496 16.90 -18.35 -33.28
N GLU A 497 17.63 -17.93 -32.26
CA GLU A 497 18.96 -18.44 -31.91
C GLU A 497 18.87 -19.63 -30.94
N GLU A 498 17.77 -19.75 -30.18
CA GLU A 498 17.39 -20.92 -29.37
C GLU A 498 16.73 -22.02 -30.22
#